data_AF-A0A4V2B2W6-F1
#
_entry.id   AF-A0A4V2B2W6-F1
#
_cell.length_a   1.000
_cell.length_b   1.000
_cell.length_c   1.000
_cell.angle_alpha   90.00
_cell.angle_beta   90.00
_cell.angle_gamma   90.00
#
_symmetry.space_group_name_H-M   'P 1'
#
loop_
_entity.id
_entity.type
_entity.pdbx_description
1 polymer ?
#
loop_
_entity_poly.entity_id
_entity_poly.type
_entity_poly.pdbx_seq_one_letter_code
_entity_poly.pdbx_strand_id
1 'polypeptide(L)' 'MSKPKKRVSTKSVHIRRCHICNGVTESDGKDVKACEHCGKSMAPFYFFNDEEVAPHSDHEPRPLRTAGKVVPILGFTAYW' A
#
# COMPACT_ATOMS: atom_id res chain seq x y z
N MET A 1 24.80 -30.50 -28.03
CA MET A 1 25.00 -29.39 -27.07
C MET A 1 23.84 -28.42 -27.20
N SER A 2 22.92 -28.45 -26.23
CA SER A 2 21.67 -27.68 -26.27
C SER A 2 21.93 -26.22 -25.85
N LYS A 3 21.58 -25.24 -26.70
CA LYS A 3 21.74 -23.82 -26.39
C LYS A 3 20.84 -23.40 -25.22
N PRO A 4 21.31 -22.58 -24.26
CA PRO A 4 20.48 -22.08 -23.17
C PRO A 4 19.39 -21.14 -23.71
N LYS A 5 18.13 -21.41 -23.36
CA LYS A 5 16.99 -20.54 -23.68
C LYS A 5 17.12 -19.24 -22.87
N LYS A 6 17.17 -18.08 -23.53
CA LYS A 6 17.12 -16.77 -22.87
C LYS A 6 15.80 -16.66 -22.09
N ARG A 7 15.86 -16.42 -20.79
CA ARG A 7 14.68 -16.06 -19.97
C ARG A 7 14.12 -14.74 -20.50
N VAL A 8 12.87 -14.76 -20.96
CA VAL A 8 12.12 -13.54 -21.25
C VAL A 8 11.89 -12.82 -19.93
N SER A 9 12.47 -11.63 -19.78
CA SER A 9 12.20 -10.77 -18.63
C SER A 9 10.78 -10.24 -18.77
N THR A 10 9.85 -10.81 -18.00
CA THR A 10 8.49 -10.28 -17.88
C THR A 10 8.57 -9.00 -17.05
N LYS A 11 8.46 -7.84 -17.71
CA LYS A 11 8.36 -6.55 -17.00
C LYS A 11 7.12 -6.59 -16.09
N SER A 12 7.29 -6.32 -14.80
CA SER A 12 6.16 -6.16 -13.89
C SER A 12 5.45 -4.84 -14.19
N VAL A 13 4.13 -4.86 -14.34
CA VAL A 13 3.33 -3.64 -14.45
C VAL A 13 2.87 -3.26 -13.05
N HIS A 14 3.16 -2.03 -12.62
CA HIS A 14 2.76 -1.50 -11.33
C HIS A 14 1.63 -0.50 -11.53
N ILE A 15 0.45 -0.79 -10.96
CA ILE A 15 -0.74 0.06 -11.08
C ILE A 15 -1.14 0.53 -9.68
N ARG A 16 -1.32 1.83 -9.47
CA ARG A 16 -1.75 2.40 -8.18
C ARG A 16 -2.77 3.51 -8.34
N ARG A 17 -3.77 3.50 -7.47
CA ARG A 17 -4.77 4.58 -7.35
C ARG A 17 -4.37 5.57 -6.27
N CYS A 18 -4.50 6.86 -6.55
CA CYS A 18 -4.17 7.92 -5.61
C CYS A 18 -5.20 8.02 -4.48
N HIS A 19 -4.76 7.91 -3.23
CA HIS A 19 -5.59 8.08 -2.03
C HIS A 19 -6.10 9.53 -1.80
N ILE A 20 -5.71 10.48 -2.65
CA ILE A 20 -6.08 11.91 -2.51
C ILE A 20 -7.01 12.33 -3.63
N CYS A 21 -6.60 12.15 -4.89
CA CYS A 21 -7.37 12.58 -6.06
C CYS A 21 -8.07 11.44 -6.80
N ASN A 22 -7.92 10.20 -6.35
CA ASN A 22 -8.47 8.99 -6.98
C ASN A 22 -7.97 8.67 -8.40
N GLY A 23 -7.05 9.45 -8.96
CA GLY A 23 -6.41 9.19 -10.25
C GLY A 23 -5.56 7.91 -10.22
N VAL A 24 -5.54 7.19 -11.35
CA VAL A 24 -4.78 5.94 -11.51
C VAL A 24 -3.45 6.24 -12.20
N THR A 25 -2.36 5.72 -11.65
CA THR A 25 -1.01 5.83 -12.19
C THR A 25 -0.48 4.44 -12.49
N GLU A 26 0.07 4.26 -13.69
CA GLU A 26 0.58 2.98 -14.21
C GLU A 26 2.06 3.13 -14.54
N SER A 27 2.87 2.11 -14.24
CA SER A 27 4.30 2.13 -14.52
C SER A 27 4.85 0.77 -14.90
N ASP A 28 5.61 0.74 -15.99
CA ASP A 28 6.29 -0.46 -16.48
C ASP A 28 7.63 -0.66 -15.76
N GLY A 29 7.69 -1.65 -14.88
CA GLY A 29 8.91 -2.13 -14.23
C GLY A 29 9.46 -1.22 -13.13
N LYS A 30 8.70 -0.21 -12.68
CA LYS A 30 9.08 0.66 -11.57
C LYS A 30 7.93 0.84 -10.59
N ASP A 31 8.27 0.96 -9.32
CA ASP A 31 7.29 1.27 -8.28
C ASP A 31 6.73 2.69 -8.43
N VAL A 32 5.41 2.80 -8.32
CA VAL A 32 4.71 4.09 -8.32
C VAL A 32 4.77 4.72 -6.92
N LYS A 33 5.70 5.67 -6.74
CA LYS A 33 5.90 6.40 -5.46
C LYS A 33 5.11 7.71 -5.36
N ALA A 34 4.69 8.28 -6.48
CA ALA A 34 3.93 9.52 -6.54
C ALA A 34 2.83 9.43 -7.60
N CYS A 35 1.77 10.22 -7.43
CA CYS A 35 0.67 10.30 -8.39
C CYS A 35 1.01 11.23 -9.56
N GLU A 36 0.83 10.76 -10.79
CA GLU A 36 1.03 11.56 -12.01
C GLU A 36 -0.02 12.67 -12.19
N HIS A 37 -1.18 12.55 -11.54
CA HIS A 37 -2.28 13.51 -11.66
C HIS A 37 -2.13 14.70 -10.72
N CYS A 38 -1.70 14.49 -9.48
CA CYS A 38 -1.61 15.55 -8.46
C CYS A 38 -0.21 15.78 -7.89
N GLY A 39 0.80 15.00 -8.30
CA GLY A 39 2.18 15.09 -7.85
C GLY A 39 2.44 14.67 -6.41
N LYS A 40 1.40 14.33 -5.63
CA LYS A 40 1.54 13.93 -4.23
C LYS A 40 2.08 12.51 -4.09
N SER A 41 2.87 12.27 -3.05
CA SER A 41 3.38 10.94 -2.71
C SER A 41 2.23 9.96 -2.47
N MET A 42 2.36 8.73 -2.96
CA MET A 42 1.40 7.67 -2.70
C MET A 42 1.61 7.13 -1.27
N ALA A 43 0.52 6.85 -0.56
CA ALA A 43 0.58 6.22 0.75
C ALA A 43 1.33 4.87 0.68
N PRO A 44 2.08 4.43 1.71
CA PRO A 44 2.70 3.11 1.69
C PRO A 44 1.63 2.01 1.67
N PHE A 45 1.91 0.88 1.02
CA PHE A 45 1.13 -0.34 1.25
C PHE A 45 1.57 -0.94 2.58
N TYR A 46 0.78 -0.71 3.62
CA TYR A 46 0.89 -1.51 4.83
C TYR A 46 -0.06 -2.70 4.66
N PHE A 47 0.50 -3.90 4.69
CA PHE A 47 -0.33 -5.08 4.88
C PHE A 47 -0.85 -5.02 6.31
N PHE A 48 -2.16 -4.84 6.46
CA PHE A 48 -2.82 -4.91 7.76
C PHE A 48 -3.25 -6.37 7.94
N ASN A 49 -2.62 -7.06 8.90
CA ASN A 49 -2.98 -8.43 9.25
C ASN A 49 -4.06 -8.38 10.34
N ASP A 50 -5.32 -8.57 9.94
CA ASP A 50 -6.47 -8.61 10.85
C ASP A 50 -6.33 -9.72 11.92
N GLU A 51 -5.56 -10.78 11.66
CA GLU A 51 -5.35 -11.86 12.62
C GLU A 51 -4.41 -11.47 13.78
N GLU A 52 -3.50 -10.51 13.53
CA GLU A 52 -2.51 -10.05 14.52
C GLU A 52 -2.98 -8.83 15.32
N VAL A 53 -4.06 -8.17 14.87
CA VAL A 53 -4.58 -6.96 15.49
C VAL A 53 -5.98 -7.23 16.02
N ALA A 54 -6.16 -7.10 17.34
CA ALA A 54 -7.48 -7.22 17.94
C ALA A 54 -8.46 -6.24 17.26
N PRO A 55 -9.66 -6.70 16.84
CA PRO A 55 -10.64 -5.81 16.25
C PRO A 55 -11.05 -4.78 17.30
N HIS A 56 -10.60 -3.54 17.11
CA HIS A 56 -11.05 -2.43 17.93
C HIS A 56 -12.48 -2.08 17.50
N SER A 57 -13.44 -2.34 18.38
CA SER A 57 -14.84 -1.98 18.11
C SER A 57 -15.00 -0.46 18.09
N ASP A 58 -15.94 0.04 17.29
CA ASP A 58 -16.21 1.48 17.10
C ASP A 58 -16.60 2.23 18.39
N HIS A 59 -16.79 1.51 19.51
CA HIS A 59 -17.23 2.05 20.79
C HIS A 59 -16.23 1.87 21.93
N GLU A 60 -15.07 1.27 21.67
CA GLU A 60 -14.03 1.15 22.68
C GLU A 60 -13.18 2.42 22.81
N PRO A 61 -12.77 2.78 24.04
CA PRO A 61 -11.78 3.84 24.24
C PRO A 61 -10.50 3.51 23.46
N ARG A 62 -9.99 4.47 22.69
CA ARG A 62 -8.73 4.28 21.98
C ARG A 62 -7.62 3.96 22.99
N PRO A 63 -6.73 3.00 22.70
CA PRO A 63 -5.61 2.71 23.58
C PRO A 63 -4.72 3.95 23.71
N LEU A 64 -4.20 4.18 24.92
CA LEU A 64 -3.25 5.25 25.19
C LEU A 64 -1.99 5.05 24.34
N ARG A 65 -1.58 6.10 23.62
CA ARG A 65 -0.33 6.08 22.86
C ARG A 65 0.84 5.89 23.82
N THR A 66 1.50 4.74 23.76
CA THR A 66 2.75 4.49 24.48
C THR A 66 3.90 5.15 23.71
N ALA A 67 4.69 5.97 24.38
CA ALA A 67 5.88 6.58 23.78
C ALA A 67 6.83 5.49 23.25
N GLY A 68 7.30 5.65 22.00
CA GLY A 68 8.23 4.71 21.36
C GLY A 68 7.57 3.51 20.66
N LYS A 69 6.25 3.33 20.72
CA LYS A 69 5.54 2.31 19.93
C LYS A 69 4.83 2.94 18.73
N VAL A 70 5.16 2.46 17.53
CA VAL A 70 4.42 2.79 16.31
C VAL A 70 3.16 1.95 16.30
N VAL A 71 2.02 2.57 16.63
CA VAL A 71 0.70 1.95 16.48
C VAL A 71 0.15 2.28 15.10
N PRO A 72 -0.48 1.31 14.40
CA PRO A 72 -1.14 1.58 13.12
C PRO A 72 -2.21 2.67 13.30
N ILE A 73 -2.52 3.41 12.23
CA ILE A 73 -3.58 4.42 12.26
C ILE A 73 -4.92 3.69 12.35
N LEU A 74 -5.44 3.59 13.56
CA LEU A 74 -6.77 3.05 13.85
C LEU A 74 -7.82 4.07 13.38
N GLY A 75 -8.51 3.79 12.27
CA GLY A 75 -9.61 4.62 11.78
C GLY A 75 -9.64 4.93 10.28
N PHE A 76 -8.85 4.26 9.43
CA PHE A 76 -9.06 4.31 7.98
C PHE A 76 -9.70 3.00 7.49
N THR A 77 -10.98 2.81 7.79
CA THR A 77 -11.84 1.95 6.98
C THR A 77 -12.02 2.65 5.62
N ALA A 78 -11.28 2.19 4.61
CA ALA A 78 -11.63 2.51 3.24
C ALA A 78 -12.89 1.69 2.92
N TYR A 79 -14.06 2.33 2.96
CA TYR A 79 -15.24 1.79 2.31
C TYR A 79 -14.93 1.69 0.81
N TRP A 80 -14.95 0.48 0.27
CA TRP A 80 -14.96 0.23 -1.18
C TRP A 80 -16.39 0.33 -1.71
#